data_AF-A0A7V2INF8-F1
#
_entry.id   AF-A0A7V2INF8-F1
#
_cell.length_a   1.000
_cell.length_b   1.000
_cell.length_c   1.000
_cell.angle_alpha   90.00
_cell.angle_beta   90.00
_cell.angle_gamma   90.00
#
_symmetry.space_group_name_H-M   'P 1'
#
loop_
_entity.id
_entity.type
_entity.pdbx_description
1 polymer ?
#
loop_
_entity_poly.entity_id
_entity_poly.type
_entity_poly.pdbx_seq_one_letter_code
_entity_poly.pdbx_strand_id
1 'polypeptide(L)'
;MNRRLETERGYQILPNPDGPVDHDVPVLRVDGADGGLRAVVFGYACHCTTLDFYKFCGDYAGFAQEYIEQAHPRATALFVAGCGGDQNPYPRRSERGLEYCMEHGRALANAVETALETRQRPVAGPIRAALDTATLEFAPPPTRDQLQAEAQSSNRYERRHAQTLLEELERTGAIRTTYPYLVQVVEFGDDLTIIALAGEVVVDYALRLKTELTGRPIWVAGYSNDVFGYVPSRRVLQEGGYEGGGAMLYTPLPGPFAPSVEERVIEKVHALIGRVRSAKAD
;
A
#
# COMPACT_ATOMS: atom_id res chain seq x y z
N MET A 1 3.08 13.06 -0.62
CA MET A 1 2.46 14.01 0.31
C MET A 1 1.19 13.38 0.83
N ASN A 2 0.89 13.53 2.12
CA ASN A 2 -0.36 13.03 2.67
C ASN A 2 -1.54 13.76 1.98
N ARG A 3 -2.62 13.04 1.68
CA ARG A 3 -3.78 13.57 0.97
C ARG A 3 -5.02 13.72 1.85
N ARG A 4 -4.88 13.58 3.17
CA ARG A 4 -6.00 13.64 4.12
C ARG A 4 -5.94 14.95 4.88
N LEU A 5 -6.74 15.93 4.46
CA LEU A 5 -6.84 17.23 5.12
C LEU A 5 -8.17 17.32 5.89
N GLU A 6 -8.11 17.73 7.15
CA GLU A 6 -9.31 18.02 7.94
C GLU A 6 -9.96 19.32 7.45
N THR A 7 -11.27 19.28 7.26
CA THR A 7 -12.07 20.43 6.84
C THR A 7 -13.37 20.47 7.65
N GLU A 8 -14.16 21.54 7.52
CA GLU A 8 -15.51 21.61 8.11
C GLU A 8 -16.44 20.47 7.66
N ARG A 9 -16.12 19.79 6.55
CA ARG A 9 -16.87 18.65 6.00
C ARG A 9 -16.23 17.29 6.37
N GLY A 10 -15.39 17.27 7.39
CA GLY A 10 -14.55 16.12 7.73
C GLY A 10 -13.32 15.99 6.83
N TYR A 11 -12.68 14.82 6.85
CA TYR A 11 -11.45 14.57 6.10
C TYR A 11 -11.70 14.42 4.59
N GLN A 12 -11.03 15.26 3.81
CA GLN A 12 -11.17 15.33 2.35
C GLN A 12 -9.86 14.94 1.65
N ILE A 13 -9.96 14.46 0.40
CA ILE A 13 -8.79 14.21 -0.46
C ILE A 13 -8.21 15.54 -0.93
N LEU A 14 -7.35 16.13 -0.12
CA LEU A 14 -6.67 17.39 -0.38
C LEU A 14 -5.21 17.32 0.11
N PRO A 15 -4.28 18.06 -0.51
CA PRO A 15 -2.89 18.12 -0.06
C PRO A 15 -2.80 18.48 1.43
N ASN A 16 -2.14 17.63 2.21
CA ASN A 16 -1.84 17.86 3.63
C ASN A 16 -0.33 17.72 3.86
N PRO A 17 0.43 18.83 3.90
CA PRO A 17 1.87 18.79 4.14
C PRO A 17 2.24 18.40 5.58
N ASP A 18 1.33 18.57 6.54
CA ASP A 18 1.54 18.27 7.95
C ASP A 18 1.10 16.83 8.33
N GLY A 19 0.50 16.11 7.38
CA GLY A 19 0.10 14.72 7.58
C GLY A 19 1.29 13.75 7.55
N PRO A 20 1.15 12.54 8.12
CA PRO A 20 2.23 11.57 8.14
C PRO A 20 2.63 11.13 6.73
N VAL A 21 3.93 10.97 6.51
CA VAL A 21 4.54 10.53 5.25
C VAL A 21 5.70 9.59 5.58
N ASP A 22 5.86 8.55 4.78
CA ASP A 22 7.06 7.71 4.76
C ASP A 22 7.96 8.21 3.62
N HIS A 23 9.05 8.89 3.99
CA HIS A 23 10.00 9.48 3.04
C HIS A 23 11.12 8.51 2.64
N ASP A 24 11.16 7.31 3.20
CA ASP A 24 12.21 6.36 2.87
C ASP A 24 12.07 5.84 1.44
N VAL A 25 13.21 5.76 0.75
CA VAL A 25 13.35 5.10 -0.55
C VAL A 25 14.23 3.86 -0.34
N PRO A 26 13.66 2.71 0.02
CA PRO A 26 14.44 1.48 0.12
C PRO A 26 14.93 1.06 -1.26
N VAL A 27 16.20 0.64 -1.34
CA VAL A 27 16.86 0.20 -2.57
C VAL A 27 17.61 -1.10 -2.32
N LEU A 28 17.34 -2.10 -3.15
CA LEU A 28 18.09 -3.36 -3.21
C LEU A 28 18.84 -3.42 -4.54
N ARG A 29 20.16 -3.42 -4.44
CA ARG A 29 21.08 -3.64 -5.56
C ARG A 29 21.31 -5.14 -5.77
N VAL A 30 21.20 -5.61 -7.01
CA VAL A 30 21.50 -6.98 -7.40
C VAL A 30 22.64 -6.98 -8.40
N ASP A 31 23.79 -7.53 -7.99
CA ASP A 31 24.96 -7.68 -8.85
C ASP A 31 25.06 -9.10 -9.42
N GLY A 32 25.61 -9.21 -10.62
CA GLY A 32 25.95 -10.48 -11.25
C GLY A 32 27.29 -11.03 -10.73
N ALA A 33 27.61 -12.27 -11.11
CA ALA A 33 28.89 -12.90 -10.76
C ALA A 33 30.12 -12.13 -11.29
N ASP A 34 29.94 -11.29 -12.31
CA ASP A 34 30.97 -10.39 -12.85
C ASP A 34 31.09 -9.07 -12.07
N GLY A 35 30.34 -8.89 -10.98
CA GLY A 35 30.27 -7.66 -10.19
C GLY A 35 29.48 -6.52 -10.84
N GLY A 36 28.91 -6.76 -12.03
CA GLY A 36 28.10 -5.77 -12.73
C GLY A 36 26.65 -5.74 -12.22
N LEU A 37 26.08 -4.53 -12.11
CA LEU A 37 24.69 -4.34 -11.71
C LEU A 37 23.73 -5.00 -12.73
N ARG A 38 22.77 -5.79 -12.23
CA ARG A 38 21.78 -6.56 -13.00
C ARG A 38 20.35 -6.17 -12.72
N ALA A 39 20.05 -5.77 -11.50
CA ALA A 39 18.74 -5.23 -11.17
C ALA A 39 18.84 -4.24 -10.01
N VAL A 40 17.91 -3.28 -10.02
CA VAL A 40 17.68 -2.37 -8.90
C VAL A 40 16.22 -2.50 -8.53
N VAL A 41 15.93 -3.05 -7.34
CA VAL A 41 14.59 -3.02 -6.77
C VAL A 41 14.51 -1.80 -5.87
N PHE A 42 13.49 -0.98 -6.03
CA PHE A 42 13.31 0.23 -5.22
C PHE A 42 11.85 0.45 -4.86
N GLY A 43 11.60 1.16 -3.77
CA GLY A 43 10.24 1.39 -3.29
C GLY A 43 9.96 2.84 -2.92
N TYR A 44 8.68 3.20 -2.92
CA TYR A 44 8.20 4.47 -2.41
C TYR A 44 6.72 4.40 -2.05
N ALA A 45 6.31 5.05 -0.96
CA ALA A 45 4.94 5.05 -0.46
C ALA A 45 4.10 6.17 -1.09
N CYS A 46 3.69 6.01 -2.36
CA CYS A 46 2.90 7.01 -3.07
C CYS A 46 2.07 6.42 -4.22
N HIS A 47 0.84 6.91 -4.42
CA HIS A 47 0.01 6.53 -5.56
C HIS A 47 0.60 6.95 -6.91
N CYS A 48 0.58 6.06 -7.91
CA CYS A 48 0.82 6.40 -9.33
C CYS A 48 -0.39 7.14 -9.92
N THR A 49 -0.62 8.37 -9.47
CA THR A 49 -1.76 9.20 -9.89
C THR A 49 -1.35 10.63 -10.21
N THR A 50 -0.17 10.84 -10.78
CA THR A 50 0.22 12.18 -11.26
C THR A 50 -0.69 12.61 -12.42
N LEU A 51 -1.06 11.64 -13.26
CA LEU A 51 -1.81 11.82 -14.50
C LEU A 51 -3.33 11.64 -14.31
N ASP A 52 -4.12 12.18 -15.23
CA ASP A 52 -5.58 12.07 -15.32
C ASP A 52 -6.11 11.88 -16.77
N PHE A 53 -5.22 11.61 -17.71
CA PHE A 53 -5.58 11.35 -19.11
C PHE A 53 -6.00 9.89 -19.39
N TYR A 54 -6.44 9.60 -20.61
CA TYR A 54 -6.83 8.25 -21.06
C TYR A 54 -5.78 7.62 -21.97
N LYS A 55 -4.51 7.61 -21.55
CA LYS A 55 -3.39 6.98 -22.28
C LYS A 55 -2.63 6.01 -21.37
N PHE A 56 -2.00 5.00 -21.96
CA PHE A 56 -1.10 4.11 -21.23
C PHE A 56 0.18 4.85 -20.82
N CYS A 57 0.51 4.80 -19.54
CA CYS A 57 1.72 5.37 -18.96
C CYS A 57 2.00 4.70 -17.61
N GLY A 58 3.28 4.51 -17.27
CA GLY A 58 3.70 3.96 -15.97
C GLY A 58 3.66 4.96 -14.81
N ASP A 59 3.20 6.19 -15.06
CA ASP A 59 3.26 7.33 -14.13
C ASP A 59 4.70 7.57 -13.61
N TYR A 60 4.87 8.25 -12.47
CA TYR A 60 6.19 8.64 -11.97
C TYR A 60 7.09 7.43 -11.70
N ALA A 61 6.51 6.29 -11.28
CA ALA A 61 7.25 5.05 -11.03
C ALA A 61 7.84 4.50 -12.34
N GLY A 62 7.07 4.49 -13.42
CA GLY A 62 7.55 4.07 -14.74
C GLY A 62 8.65 4.98 -15.28
N PHE A 63 8.53 6.30 -15.12
CA PHE A 63 9.62 7.22 -15.50
C PHE A 63 10.86 7.04 -14.63
N ALA A 64 10.71 6.75 -13.33
CA ALA A 64 11.84 6.44 -12.46
C ALA A 64 12.56 5.17 -12.94
N GLN A 65 11.83 4.11 -13.29
CA GLN A 65 12.40 2.89 -13.87
C GLN A 65 13.18 3.22 -15.16
N GLU A 66 12.57 3.96 -16.08
CA GLU A 66 13.20 4.34 -17.34
C GLU A 66 14.51 5.12 -17.13
N TYR A 67 14.53 6.08 -16.20
CA TYR A 67 15.74 6.86 -15.91
C TYR A 67 16.86 6.03 -15.28
N ILE A 68 16.53 5.08 -14.40
CA ILE A 68 17.50 4.15 -13.82
C ILE A 68 18.06 3.22 -14.90
N GLU A 69 17.21 2.68 -15.77
CA GLU A 69 17.63 1.78 -16.85
C GLU A 69 18.47 2.51 -17.93
N GLN A 70 18.19 3.79 -18.18
CA GLN A 70 19.03 4.64 -19.03
C GLN A 70 20.43 4.86 -18.42
N ALA A 71 20.52 5.07 -17.10
CA ALA A 71 21.79 5.24 -16.40
C ALA A 71 22.57 3.92 -16.27
N HIS A 72 21.85 2.79 -16.19
CA HIS A 72 22.41 1.45 -16.03
C HIS A 72 21.88 0.47 -17.10
N PRO A 73 22.36 0.53 -18.36
CA PRO A 73 21.76 -0.19 -19.51
C PRO A 73 21.74 -1.74 -19.42
N ARG A 74 22.45 -2.33 -18.44
CA ARG A 74 22.47 -3.78 -18.21
C ARG A 74 21.62 -4.21 -17.01
N ALA A 75 20.97 -3.25 -16.35
CA ALA A 75 20.16 -3.47 -15.17
C ALA A 75 18.67 -3.32 -15.50
N THR A 76 17.83 -4.13 -14.86
CA THR A 76 16.37 -3.92 -14.84
C THR A 76 15.98 -3.16 -13.57
N ALA A 77 15.17 -2.12 -13.71
CA ALA A 77 14.65 -1.36 -12.58
C ALA A 77 13.25 -1.87 -12.20
N LEU A 78 13.04 -2.23 -10.94
CA LEU A 78 11.80 -2.82 -10.43
C LEU A 78 11.23 -1.97 -9.29
N PHE A 79 10.03 -1.43 -9.48
CA PHE A 79 9.35 -0.63 -8.46
C PHE A 79 8.46 -1.49 -7.55
N VAL A 80 8.53 -1.25 -6.24
CA VAL A 80 7.66 -1.85 -5.22
C VAL A 80 6.89 -0.73 -4.51
N ALA A 81 5.58 -0.71 -4.68
CA ALA A 81 4.74 0.28 -4.03
C ALA A 81 4.73 0.08 -2.50
N GLY A 82 5.01 1.14 -1.75
CA GLY A 82 4.90 1.15 -0.29
C GLY A 82 3.46 1.36 0.20
N CYS A 83 3.30 1.61 1.50
CA CYS A 83 2.01 1.96 2.12
C CYS A 83 1.56 3.38 1.73
N GLY A 84 1.18 3.56 0.47
CA GLY A 84 0.81 4.84 -0.13
C GLY A 84 -0.69 5.14 -0.14
N GLY A 85 -1.52 4.40 0.59
CA GLY A 85 -2.99 4.49 0.55
C GLY A 85 -3.53 5.91 0.75
N ASP A 86 -2.88 6.71 1.58
CA ASP A 86 -3.22 8.10 1.86
C ASP A 86 -2.17 9.10 1.30
N GLN A 87 -1.39 8.67 0.30
CA GLN A 87 -0.27 9.42 -0.26
C GLN A 87 -0.46 9.70 -1.75
N ASN A 88 -0.35 10.97 -2.15
CA ASN A 88 -0.39 11.39 -3.56
C ASN A 88 0.91 12.11 -3.98
N PRO A 89 1.24 12.06 -5.28
CA PRO A 89 2.22 12.96 -5.88
C PRO A 89 1.65 14.37 -5.90
N TYR A 90 2.51 15.37 -5.75
CA TYR A 90 2.10 16.77 -5.77
C TYR A 90 3.21 17.62 -6.37
N PRO A 91 2.91 18.49 -7.37
CA PRO A 91 1.62 18.70 -8.04
C PRO A 91 1.16 17.50 -8.90
N ARG A 92 -0.13 17.46 -9.29
CA ARG A 92 -0.74 16.40 -10.13
C ARG A 92 -2.01 16.90 -10.83
N ARG A 93 -2.52 16.13 -11.80
CA ARG A 93 -3.81 16.35 -12.50
C ARG A 93 -3.95 17.76 -13.05
N SER A 94 -3.06 18.11 -13.98
CA SER A 94 -3.01 19.42 -14.62
C SER A 94 -2.56 19.27 -16.07
N GLU A 95 -2.60 20.36 -16.84
CA GLU A 95 -2.06 20.42 -18.20
C GLU A 95 -0.56 20.04 -18.25
N ARG A 96 0.19 20.33 -17.17
CA ARG A 96 1.59 19.93 -16.99
C ARG A 96 1.74 18.54 -16.36
N GLY A 97 0.69 17.74 -16.32
CA GLY A 97 0.67 16.45 -15.62
C GLY A 97 1.78 15.50 -16.07
N LEU A 98 2.08 15.44 -17.38
CA LEU A 98 3.17 14.63 -17.92
C LEU A 98 4.55 15.16 -17.48
N GLU A 99 4.75 16.47 -17.48
CA GLU A 99 5.98 17.09 -17.00
C GLU A 99 6.19 16.80 -15.52
N TYR A 100 5.17 17.01 -14.67
CA TYR A 100 5.24 16.65 -13.25
C TYR A 100 5.52 15.16 -13.05
N CYS A 101 4.94 14.30 -13.87
CA CYS A 101 5.16 12.87 -13.82
C CYS A 101 6.63 12.51 -14.09
N MET A 102 7.25 13.16 -15.08
CA MET A 102 8.68 13.04 -15.38
C MET A 102 9.56 13.64 -14.27
N GLU A 103 9.19 14.80 -13.72
CA GLU A 103 9.90 15.47 -12.62
C GLU A 103 9.89 14.60 -11.34
N HIS A 104 8.73 14.06 -10.96
CA HIS A 104 8.59 13.14 -9.83
C HIS A 104 9.38 11.85 -10.05
N GLY A 105 9.32 11.28 -11.26
CA GLY A 105 10.10 10.11 -11.63
C GLY A 105 11.61 10.37 -11.56
N ARG A 106 12.06 11.55 -12.00
CA ARG A 106 13.47 11.97 -11.89
C ARG A 106 13.90 12.15 -10.45
N ALA A 107 13.06 12.76 -9.61
CA ALA A 107 13.35 12.91 -8.19
C ALA A 107 13.53 11.56 -7.50
N LEU A 108 12.65 10.59 -7.79
CA LEU A 108 12.77 9.24 -7.24
C LEU A 108 14.01 8.50 -7.79
N ALA A 109 14.27 8.57 -9.09
CA ALA A 109 15.47 7.98 -9.69
C ALA A 109 16.76 8.56 -9.06
N ASN A 110 16.84 9.87 -8.85
CA ASN A 110 18.00 10.50 -8.21
C ASN A 110 18.19 10.02 -6.76
N ALA A 111 17.11 9.81 -6.02
CA ALA A 111 17.19 9.23 -4.68
C ALA A 111 17.72 7.79 -4.72
N VAL A 112 17.32 7.00 -5.73
CA VAL A 112 17.84 5.66 -5.96
C VAL A 112 19.32 5.68 -6.30
N GLU A 113 19.76 6.52 -7.24
CA GLU A 113 21.18 6.67 -7.59
C GLU A 113 22.03 7.08 -6.38
N THR A 114 21.53 8.04 -5.59
CA THR A 114 22.19 8.44 -4.34
C THR A 114 22.36 7.26 -3.39
N ALA A 115 21.31 6.43 -3.21
CA ALA A 115 21.39 5.24 -2.39
C ALA A 115 22.40 4.21 -2.93
N LEU A 116 22.50 4.05 -4.25
CA LEU A 116 23.47 3.16 -4.90
C LEU A 116 24.93 3.61 -4.68
N GLU A 117 25.20 4.91 -4.55
CA GLU A 117 26.54 5.45 -4.31
C GLU A 117 26.97 5.44 -2.84
N THR A 118 26.02 5.45 -1.91
CA THR A 118 26.32 5.40 -0.46
C THR A 118 26.85 4.04 -0.02
N ARG A 119 27.33 3.95 1.24
CA ARG A 119 27.83 2.69 1.81
C ARG A 119 26.73 1.64 1.85
N GLN A 120 26.84 0.69 0.93
CA GLN A 120 25.92 -0.43 0.80
C GLN A 120 26.09 -1.42 1.95
N ARG A 121 24.97 -2.02 2.36
CA ARG A 121 24.96 -3.13 3.32
C ARG A 121 24.75 -4.42 2.54
N PRO A 122 25.64 -5.42 2.66
CA PRO A 122 25.39 -6.74 2.08
C PRO A 122 24.07 -7.30 2.61
N VAL A 123 23.31 -7.95 1.73
CA VAL A 123 22.10 -8.69 2.09
C VAL A 123 22.36 -10.15 1.76
N ALA A 124 22.54 -10.97 2.80
CA ALA A 124 22.83 -12.39 2.67
C ALA A 124 21.61 -13.25 3.02
N GLY A 125 21.64 -14.49 2.52
CA GLY A 125 20.65 -15.51 2.87
C GLY A 125 20.88 -16.16 4.24
N PRO A 126 20.10 -17.20 4.58
CA PRO A 126 19.10 -17.84 3.73
C PRO A 126 17.84 -16.97 3.55
N ILE A 127 17.14 -17.17 2.44
CA ILE A 127 15.80 -16.59 2.25
C ILE A 127 14.80 -17.47 2.97
N ARG A 128 13.99 -16.88 3.83
CA ARG A 128 12.86 -17.54 4.49
C ARG A 128 11.60 -16.72 4.27
N ALA A 129 10.48 -17.39 4.07
CA ALA A 129 9.21 -16.72 3.85
C ALA A 129 8.07 -17.43 4.55
N ALA A 130 7.08 -16.66 5.00
CA ALA A 130 5.80 -17.16 5.46
C ALA A 130 4.68 -16.26 4.93
N LEU A 131 3.59 -16.90 4.49
CA LEU A 131 2.37 -16.26 4.05
C LEU A 131 1.21 -16.86 4.85
N ASP A 132 0.33 -16.01 5.35
CA ASP A 132 -0.88 -16.42 6.05
C ASP A 132 -1.91 -15.28 6.04
N THR A 133 -3.13 -15.56 6.51
CA THR A 133 -4.21 -14.57 6.58
C THR A 133 -4.43 -14.05 7.99
N ALA A 134 -4.66 -12.74 8.12
CA ALA A 134 -5.30 -12.12 9.27
C ALA A 134 -6.82 -12.06 9.01
N THR A 135 -7.64 -12.47 9.98
CA THR A 135 -9.09 -12.27 9.89
C THR A 135 -9.41 -10.83 10.28
N LEU A 136 -9.73 -10.00 9.29
CA LEU A 136 -10.22 -8.65 9.52
C LEU A 136 -11.74 -8.70 9.68
N GLU A 137 -12.25 -7.94 10.63
CA GLU A 137 -13.68 -7.83 10.91
C GLU A 137 -14.21 -6.55 10.28
N PHE A 138 -15.43 -6.58 9.75
CA PHE A 138 -16.15 -5.38 9.33
C PHE A 138 -16.96 -4.80 10.50
N ALA A 139 -17.28 -3.51 10.42
CA ALA A 139 -18.37 -2.96 11.21
C ALA A 139 -19.69 -3.71 10.91
N PRO A 140 -20.69 -3.68 11.80
CA PRO A 140 -21.98 -4.31 11.55
C PRO A 140 -22.53 -3.91 10.16
N PRO A 141 -22.89 -4.88 9.31
CA PRO A 141 -23.32 -4.58 7.96
C PRO A 141 -24.68 -3.84 7.97
N PRO A 142 -24.99 -3.09 6.91
CA PRO A 142 -26.31 -2.46 6.77
C PRO A 142 -27.44 -3.50 6.79
N THR A 143 -28.60 -3.11 7.31
CA THR A 143 -29.80 -3.96 7.31
C THR A 143 -30.38 -4.09 5.90
N ARG A 144 -31.20 -5.12 5.68
CA ARG A 144 -31.94 -5.28 4.41
C ARG A 144 -32.74 -4.02 4.04
N ASP A 145 -33.41 -3.40 5.02
CA ASP A 145 -34.22 -2.20 4.79
C ASP A 145 -33.36 -0.99 4.41
N GLN A 146 -32.19 -0.82 5.04
CA GLN A 146 -31.22 0.21 4.68
C GLN A 146 -30.74 0.02 3.24
N LEU A 147 -30.35 -1.21 2.88
CA LEU A 147 -29.89 -1.51 1.52
C LEU A 147 -31.00 -1.33 0.48
N GLN A 148 -32.25 -1.67 0.79
CA GLN A 148 -33.38 -1.43 -0.10
C GLN A 148 -33.60 0.08 -0.34
N ALA A 149 -33.42 0.92 0.68
CA ALA A 149 -33.48 2.36 0.54
C ALA A 149 -32.30 2.91 -0.29
N GLU A 150 -31.07 2.47 -0.01
CA GLU A 150 -29.86 2.86 -0.74
C GLU A 150 -29.88 2.42 -2.21
N ALA A 151 -30.50 1.28 -2.51
CA ALA A 151 -30.73 0.80 -3.88
C ALA A 151 -31.60 1.76 -4.72
N GLN A 152 -32.33 2.67 -4.08
CA GLN A 152 -33.12 3.74 -4.72
C GLN A 152 -32.42 5.10 -4.70
N SER A 153 -31.18 5.21 -4.19
CA SER A 153 -30.43 6.47 -4.13
C SER A 153 -30.30 7.11 -5.52
N SER A 154 -30.18 8.44 -5.60
CA SER A 154 -29.84 9.12 -6.86
C SER A 154 -28.36 8.94 -7.24
N ASN A 155 -27.50 8.60 -6.28
CA ASN A 155 -26.10 8.28 -6.49
C ASN A 155 -25.94 6.86 -7.06
N ARG A 156 -25.37 6.76 -8.28
CA ARG A 156 -25.16 5.47 -8.96
C ARG A 156 -24.28 4.48 -8.20
N TYR A 157 -23.35 4.98 -7.38
CA TYR A 157 -22.40 4.14 -6.66
C TYR A 157 -23.05 3.54 -5.42
N GLU A 158 -23.81 4.34 -4.67
CA GLU A 158 -24.66 3.86 -3.56
C GLU A 158 -25.65 2.81 -4.04
N ARG A 159 -26.37 3.08 -5.14
CA ARG A 159 -27.29 2.08 -5.70
C ARG A 159 -26.60 0.75 -6.03
N ARG A 160 -25.44 0.82 -6.70
CA ARG A 160 -24.71 -0.38 -7.14
C ARG A 160 -24.17 -1.17 -5.95
N HIS A 161 -23.62 -0.49 -4.95
CA HIS A 161 -23.11 -1.09 -3.73
C HIS A 161 -24.23 -1.80 -2.97
N ALA A 162 -25.36 -1.12 -2.75
CA ALA A 162 -26.51 -1.69 -2.07
C ALA A 162 -27.08 -2.91 -2.81
N GLN A 163 -27.20 -2.84 -4.14
CA GLN A 163 -27.61 -3.97 -4.97
C GLN A 163 -26.66 -5.17 -4.81
N THR A 164 -25.34 -4.93 -4.81
CA THR A 164 -24.33 -5.99 -4.62
C THR A 164 -24.48 -6.70 -3.26
N LEU A 165 -24.76 -5.95 -2.19
CA LEU A 165 -24.96 -6.53 -0.85
C LEU A 165 -26.31 -7.23 -0.71
N LEU A 166 -27.37 -6.74 -1.36
CA LEU A 166 -28.65 -7.44 -1.44
C LEU A 166 -28.52 -8.78 -2.18
N GLU A 167 -27.79 -8.81 -3.30
CA GLU A 167 -27.48 -10.03 -4.05
C GLU A 167 -26.67 -11.02 -3.20
N GLU A 168 -25.69 -10.56 -2.41
CA GLU A 168 -24.99 -11.42 -1.45
C GLU A 168 -25.97 -12.00 -0.43
N LEU A 169 -26.79 -11.15 0.20
CA LEU A 169 -27.77 -11.55 1.21
C LEU A 169 -28.78 -12.58 0.68
N GLU A 170 -29.26 -12.41 -0.55
CA GLU A 170 -30.18 -13.34 -1.21
C GLU A 170 -29.51 -14.69 -1.51
N ARG A 171 -28.24 -14.67 -1.92
CA ARG A 171 -27.49 -15.87 -2.29
C ARG A 171 -27.02 -16.69 -1.08
N THR A 172 -26.61 -16.05 0.01
CA THR A 172 -25.97 -16.71 1.16
C THR A 172 -26.82 -16.72 2.42
N GLY A 173 -27.88 -15.91 2.48
CA GLY A 173 -28.66 -15.66 3.69
C GLY A 173 -28.00 -14.68 4.69
N ALA A 174 -26.78 -14.21 4.42
CA ALA A 174 -26.07 -13.25 5.28
C ALA A 174 -25.00 -12.46 4.52
N ILE A 175 -24.84 -11.17 4.87
CA ILE A 175 -23.73 -10.35 4.38
C ILE A 175 -22.45 -10.76 5.11
N ARG A 176 -21.33 -10.83 4.40
CA ARG A 176 -20.03 -11.16 5.02
C ARG A 176 -19.69 -10.18 6.14
N THR A 177 -19.07 -10.69 7.20
CA THR A 177 -18.63 -9.88 8.36
C THR A 177 -17.13 -9.91 8.57
N THR A 178 -16.41 -10.69 7.77
CA THR A 178 -14.95 -10.80 7.85
C THR A 178 -14.29 -10.84 6.48
N TYR A 179 -12.99 -10.54 6.45
CA TYR A 179 -12.12 -10.63 5.28
C TYR A 179 -10.81 -11.37 5.61
N PRO A 180 -10.41 -12.40 4.83
CA PRO A 180 -9.15 -13.11 5.03
C PRO A 180 -7.98 -12.32 4.39
N TYR A 181 -7.40 -11.40 5.15
CA TYR A 181 -6.38 -10.46 4.67
C TYR A 181 -4.99 -11.09 4.59
N LEU A 182 -4.39 -11.11 3.39
CA LEU A 182 -3.07 -11.71 3.17
C LEU A 182 -1.95 -10.84 3.77
N VAL A 183 -1.08 -11.49 4.55
CA VAL A 183 0.17 -10.93 5.07
C VAL A 183 1.31 -11.88 4.71
N GLN A 184 2.37 -11.34 4.12
CA GLN A 184 3.58 -12.09 3.81
C GLN A 184 4.79 -11.45 4.47
N VAL A 185 5.67 -12.28 5.02
CA VAL A 185 6.98 -11.87 5.54
C VAL A 185 8.05 -12.65 4.80
N VAL A 186 9.06 -11.95 4.31
CA VAL A 186 10.26 -12.52 3.68
C VAL A 186 11.49 -11.97 4.39
N GLU A 187 12.34 -12.83 4.94
CA GLU A 187 13.62 -12.45 5.55
C GLU A 187 14.79 -12.97 4.72
N PHE A 188 15.78 -12.10 4.51
CA PHE A 188 17.10 -12.44 3.99
C PHE A 188 18.06 -12.50 5.18
N GLY A 189 18.26 -13.71 5.71
CA GLY A 189 19.07 -13.91 6.91
C GLY A 189 18.61 -13.00 8.06
N ASP A 190 19.55 -12.22 8.59
CA ASP A 190 19.27 -11.16 9.58
C ASP A 190 19.42 -9.74 8.98
N ASP A 191 19.62 -9.64 7.65
CA ASP A 191 20.03 -8.41 6.96
C ASP A 191 18.87 -7.57 6.40
N LEU A 192 17.74 -8.20 6.07
CA LEU A 192 16.56 -7.52 5.52
C LEU A 192 15.27 -8.28 5.85
N THR A 193 14.25 -7.56 6.30
CA THR A 193 12.88 -8.07 6.39
C THR A 193 11.98 -7.28 5.44
N ILE A 194 11.32 -7.98 4.51
CA ILE A 194 10.27 -7.45 3.65
C ILE A 194 8.92 -7.91 4.21
N ILE A 195 8.01 -6.97 4.42
CA ILE A 195 6.64 -7.19 4.89
C ILE A 195 5.71 -6.78 3.76
N ALA A 196 5.04 -7.75 3.15
CA ALA A 196 4.10 -7.53 2.06
C ALA A 196 2.67 -7.57 2.59
N LEU A 197 1.95 -6.47 2.38
CA LEU A 197 0.61 -6.20 2.87
C LEU A 197 -0.35 -6.00 1.68
N ALA A 198 -1.50 -6.68 1.73
CA ALA A 198 -2.54 -6.56 0.69
C ALA A 198 -3.30 -5.23 0.74
N GLY A 199 -3.88 -4.83 -0.39
CA GLY A 199 -4.71 -3.63 -0.50
C GLY A 199 -3.94 -2.31 -0.54
N GLU A 200 -4.70 -1.23 -0.54
CA GLU A 200 -4.19 0.14 -0.50
C GLU A 200 -3.96 0.56 0.96
N VAL A 201 -2.84 0.10 1.53
CA VAL A 201 -2.50 0.30 2.94
C VAL A 201 -2.04 1.74 3.19
N VAL A 202 -2.60 2.40 4.20
CA VAL A 202 -2.20 3.76 4.59
C VAL A 202 -0.84 3.78 5.29
N VAL A 203 -0.19 4.94 5.28
CA VAL A 203 1.22 5.09 5.69
C VAL A 203 1.51 4.70 7.14
N ASP A 204 0.51 4.81 8.03
CA ASP A 204 0.69 4.54 9.47
C ASP A 204 1.26 3.13 9.73
N TYR A 205 0.88 2.13 8.93
CA TYR A 205 1.38 0.76 9.07
C TYR A 205 2.89 0.67 8.85
N ALA A 206 3.41 1.33 7.81
CA ALA A 206 4.84 1.34 7.53
C ALA A 206 5.61 2.04 8.66
N LEU A 207 5.12 3.20 9.12
CA LEU A 207 5.74 3.97 10.19
C LEU A 207 5.75 3.19 11.52
N ARG A 208 4.63 2.56 11.87
CA ARG A 208 4.51 1.73 13.07
C ARG A 208 5.43 0.52 13.01
N LEU A 209 5.41 -0.25 11.92
CA LEU A 209 6.26 -1.43 11.77
C LEU A 209 7.75 -1.09 11.82
N LYS A 210 8.18 0.01 11.19
CA LYS A 210 9.57 0.50 11.27
C LYS A 210 9.97 0.92 12.69
N THR A 211 9.03 1.44 13.47
CA THR A 211 9.24 1.84 14.87
C THR A 211 9.31 0.63 15.80
N GLU A 212 8.40 -0.33 15.64
CA GLU A 212 8.33 -1.53 16.48
C GLU A 212 9.42 -2.55 16.17
N LEU A 213 9.74 -2.73 14.89
CA LEU A 213 10.72 -3.71 14.41
C LEU A 213 12.08 -3.04 14.24
N THR A 214 12.84 -3.01 15.33
CA THR A 214 14.21 -2.46 15.33
C THR A 214 15.28 -3.54 15.13
N GLY A 215 16.51 -3.12 14.83
CA GLY A 215 17.67 -4.00 14.77
C GLY A 215 18.00 -4.58 13.38
N ARG A 216 17.12 -4.41 12.39
CA ARG A 216 17.41 -4.72 10.98
C ARG A 216 16.61 -3.81 10.03
N PRO A 217 17.06 -3.60 8.79
CA PRO A 217 16.27 -2.92 7.75
C PRO A 217 14.89 -3.55 7.55
N ILE A 218 13.85 -2.70 7.55
CA ILE A 218 12.46 -3.09 7.33
C ILE A 218 11.95 -2.43 6.05
N TRP A 219 11.47 -3.23 5.11
CA TRP A 219 10.80 -2.77 3.91
C TRP A 219 9.33 -3.21 3.95
N VAL A 220 8.41 -2.24 4.04
CA VAL A 220 6.97 -2.53 4.00
C VAL A 220 6.42 -2.24 2.60
N ALA A 221 5.91 -3.26 1.94
CA ALA A 221 5.31 -3.20 0.61
C ALA A 221 3.78 -3.26 0.75
N GLY A 222 3.09 -2.26 0.19
CA GLY A 222 1.64 -2.30 0.00
C GLY A 222 1.28 -3.04 -1.29
N TYR A 223 0.00 -3.06 -1.65
CA TYR A 223 -0.49 -3.57 -2.94
C TYR A 223 0.01 -4.99 -3.27
N SER A 224 0.28 -5.80 -2.25
CA SER A 224 0.95 -7.09 -2.41
C SER A 224 -0.05 -8.24 -2.30
N ASN A 225 0.05 -9.22 -3.21
CA ASN A 225 -0.77 -10.43 -3.30
C ASN A 225 -2.26 -10.23 -3.62
N ASP A 226 -2.89 -9.15 -3.16
CA ASP A 226 -4.31 -8.84 -3.36
C ASP A 226 -4.57 -7.32 -3.26
N VAL A 227 -5.60 -6.81 -3.94
CA VAL A 227 -6.02 -5.39 -3.92
C VAL A 227 -7.55 -5.30 -3.90
N PHE A 228 -8.13 -5.43 -2.71
CA PHE A 228 -9.58 -5.40 -2.51
C PHE A 228 -10.14 -4.02 -2.15
N GLY A 229 -9.28 -3.07 -1.77
CA GLY A 229 -9.66 -1.75 -1.28
C GLY A 229 -8.62 -1.17 -0.31
N TYR A 230 -9.02 -0.11 0.39
CA TYR A 230 -8.18 0.56 1.38
C TYR A 230 -8.09 -0.21 2.70
N VAL A 231 -6.92 -0.15 3.33
CA VAL A 231 -6.68 -0.67 4.68
C VAL A 231 -6.38 0.51 5.59
N PRO A 232 -7.38 1.03 6.32
CA PRO A 232 -7.19 2.16 7.22
C PRO A 232 -6.49 1.73 8.50
N SER A 233 -5.63 2.59 9.03
CA SER A 233 -5.19 2.53 10.43
C SER A 233 -6.34 2.89 11.36
N ARG A 234 -6.18 2.66 12.66
CA ARG A 234 -7.16 3.08 13.67
C ARG A 234 -7.40 4.59 13.61
N ARG A 235 -6.34 5.39 13.41
CA ARG A 235 -6.41 6.83 13.20
C ARG A 235 -7.29 7.15 11.99
N VAL A 236 -6.93 6.63 10.81
CA VAL A 236 -7.65 6.90 9.57
C VAL A 236 -9.11 6.44 9.62
N LEU A 237 -9.38 5.32 10.30
CA LEU A 237 -10.75 4.83 10.51
C LEU A 237 -11.57 5.78 11.37
N GLN A 238 -10.99 6.33 12.45
CA GLN A 238 -11.65 7.31 13.33
C GLN A 238 -11.89 8.65 12.63
N GLU A 239 -10.93 9.09 11.82
CA GLU A 239 -11.03 10.28 10.98
C GLU A 239 -12.11 10.14 9.87
N GLY A 240 -12.36 8.91 9.42
CA GLY A 240 -13.29 8.61 8.33
C GLY A 240 -12.78 9.10 6.97
N GLY A 241 -13.67 9.69 6.16
CA GLY A 241 -13.36 10.12 4.80
C GLY A 241 -13.16 8.94 3.84
N TYR A 242 -12.38 9.16 2.78
CA TYR A 242 -12.27 8.19 1.68
C TYR A 242 -11.61 6.86 2.12
N GLU A 243 -10.38 6.90 2.62
CA GLU A 243 -9.65 5.70 3.06
C GLU A 243 -10.25 5.09 4.33
N GLY A 244 -10.87 5.90 5.18
CA GLY A 244 -11.49 5.48 6.45
C GLY A 244 -12.84 4.77 6.30
N GLY A 245 -13.34 4.59 5.08
CA GLY A 245 -14.55 3.79 4.83
C GLY A 245 -15.35 4.24 3.62
N GLY A 246 -15.26 5.52 3.22
CA GLY A 246 -16.00 6.05 2.07
C GLY A 246 -15.69 5.34 0.75
N ALA A 247 -14.46 4.84 0.58
CA ALA A 247 -14.04 4.11 -0.60
C ALA A 247 -14.71 2.72 -0.73
N MET A 248 -15.30 2.17 0.34
CA MET A 248 -16.00 0.88 0.29
C MET A 248 -17.21 0.90 -0.65
N LEU A 249 -17.74 2.10 -0.93
CA LEU A 249 -18.78 2.33 -1.92
C LEU A 249 -18.42 1.82 -3.33
N TYR A 250 -17.13 1.73 -3.63
CA TYR A 250 -16.61 1.31 -4.94
C TYR A 250 -16.17 -0.16 -4.97
N THR A 251 -16.38 -0.91 -3.89
CA THR A 251 -15.97 -2.31 -3.74
C THR A 251 -17.19 -3.18 -3.42
N PRO A 252 -17.10 -4.51 -3.46
CA PRO A 252 -18.17 -5.39 -2.98
C PRO A 252 -18.17 -5.59 -1.45
N LEU A 253 -17.37 -4.82 -0.70
CA LEU A 253 -17.25 -4.98 0.75
C LEU A 253 -18.41 -4.34 1.49
N PRO A 254 -18.85 -4.90 2.63
CA PRO A 254 -20.10 -4.51 3.29
C PRO A 254 -20.08 -3.12 3.93
N GLY A 255 -18.91 -2.56 4.16
CA GLY A 255 -18.74 -1.28 4.84
C GLY A 255 -17.34 -1.13 5.42
N PRO A 256 -17.13 -0.15 6.31
CA PRO A 256 -15.86 0.07 6.98
C PRO A 256 -15.41 -1.16 7.79
N PHE A 257 -14.10 -1.29 7.98
CA PHE A 257 -13.56 -2.28 8.90
C PHE A 257 -13.90 -1.94 10.36
N ALA A 258 -13.89 -2.95 11.23
CA ALA A 258 -13.96 -2.78 12.67
C ALA A 258 -12.67 -2.10 13.20
N PRO A 259 -12.71 -1.43 14.37
CA PRO A 259 -11.54 -0.78 14.96
C PRO A 259 -10.34 -1.70 15.24
N SER A 260 -10.52 -3.02 15.20
CA SER A 260 -9.47 -4.04 15.35
C SER A 260 -8.57 -4.19 14.12
N VAL A 261 -8.90 -3.59 12.98
CA VAL A 261 -8.21 -3.79 11.69
C VAL A 261 -6.70 -3.60 11.75
N GLU A 262 -6.23 -2.54 12.41
CA GLU A 262 -4.80 -2.26 12.51
C GLU A 262 -4.08 -3.31 13.35
N GLU A 263 -4.57 -3.57 14.55
CA GLU A 263 -3.96 -4.56 15.46
C GLU A 263 -3.95 -5.96 14.85
N ARG A 264 -5.03 -6.39 14.19
CA ARG A 264 -5.09 -7.73 13.57
C ARG A 264 -4.02 -7.92 12.49
N VAL A 265 -3.73 -6.88 11.70
CA VAL A 265 -2.65 -6.93 10.71
C VAL A 265 -1.29 -6.93 11.40
N ILE A 266 -1.06 -6.05 12.37
CA ILE A 266 0.23 -5.94 13.09
C ILE A 266 0.55 -7.23 13.85
N GLU A 267 -0.41 -7.79 14.58
CA GLU A 267 -0.30 -9.08 15.27
C GLU A 267 0.07 -10.20 14.30
N LYS A 268 -0.56 -10.24 13.12
CA LYS A 268 -0.25 -11.23 12.10
C LYS A 268 1.17 -11.06 11.56
N VAL A 269 1.63 -9.83 11.33
CA VAL A 269 3.02 -9.55 10.92
C VAL A 269 4.00 -10.08 11.96
N HIS A 270 3.81 -9.74 13.25
CA HIS A 270 4.69 -10.23 14.33
C HIS A 270 4.66 -11.75 14.45
N ALA A 271 3.49 -12.38 14.34
CA ALA A 271 3.37 -13.83 14.35
C ALA A 271 4.13 -14.49 13.19
N LEU A 272 4.06 -13.91 11.98
CA LEU A 272 4.79 -14.43 10.82
C LEU A 272 6.30 -14.21 10.92
N ILE A 273 6.74 -13.08 11.47
CA ILE A 273 8.16 -12.85 11.80
C ILE A 273 8.64 -13.93 12.78
N GLY A 274 7.87 -14.19 13.85
CA GLY A 274 8.17 -15.26 14.81
C GLY A 274 8.29 -16.61 14.14
N ARG A 275 7.36 -16.97 13.24
CA ARG A 275 7.39 -18.22 12.48
C ARG A 275 8.62 -18.34 11.58
N VAL A 276 8.95 -17.29 10.84
CA VAL A 276 10.12 -17.25 9.95
C VAL A 276 11.43 -17.40 10.74
N ARG A 277 11.50 -16.82 11.94
CA ARG A 277 12.69 -16.86 12.79
C ARG A 277 12.80 -18.13 13.63
N SER A 278 11.70 -18.75 14.04
CA SER A 278 11.75 -20.03 14.76
C SER A 278 12.23 -21.18 13.87
N ALA A 279 12.03 -21.08 12.55
CA ALA A 279 12.65 -21.98 11.56
C ALA A 279 14.19 -21.82 11.45
N LYS A 280 14.83 -21.02 12.32
CA LYS A 280 16.29 -20.89 12.50
C LYS A 280 16.85 -21.93 13.48
N ALA A 281 16.01 -22.63 14.24
CA ALA A 281 16.42 -23.48 15.36
C ALA A 281 16.71 -24.95 15.02
N ASP A 282 16.50 -25.36 13.76
CA ASP A 282 16.81 -26.69 13.23
C ASP A 282 17.88 -26.59 12.13
#